data_AF-A0A353XW09-F1
#
_entry.id   AF-A0A353XW09-F1
#
_cell.length_a   1.000
_cell.length_b   1.000
_cell.length_c   1.000
_cell.angle_alpha   90.00
_cell.angle_beta   90.00
_cell.angle_gamma   90.00
#
_symmetry.space_group_name_H-M   'P 1'
#
loop_
_entity.id
_entity.type
_entity.pdbx_description
1 polymer ?
#
loop_
_entity_poly.entity_id
_entity_poly.type
_entity_poly.pdbx_seq_one_letter_code
_entity_poly.pdbx_strand_id
1 'polypeptide(L)'
;MPNENPTLVLASTSPFRRELLSKLGLPFATAAPDIDESQLPGEEPESLVKRLSLEKAKAVAADYPQALIIGSDQVACVDNQVLGKP
;
A
#
# COMPACT_ATOMS: atom_id res chain seq x y z
N MET A 1 25.38 17.50 -8.32
CA MET A 1 23.97 17.43 -8.77
C MET A 1 23.15 16.92 -7.58
N PRO A 2 22.04 17.56 -7.20
CA PRO A 2 21.13 16.94 -6.24
C PRO A 2 20.66 15.61 -6.82
N ASN A 3 20.48 14.60 -5.97
CA ASN A 3 20.06 13.26 -6.39
C ASN A 3 18.77 13.37 -7.21
N GLU A 4 18.82 13.11 -8.52
CA GLU A 4 17.71 13.31 -9.45
C GLU A 4 16.59 12.27 -9.31
N ASN A 5 16.76 11.29 -8.43
CA ASN A 5 15.77 10.24 -8.20
C ASN A 5 14.86 10.60 -7.02
N PRO A 6 13.52 10.67 -7.22
CA PRO A 6 12.59 10.87 -6.13
C PRO A 6 12.72 9.73 -5.11
N THR A 7 12.63 10.07 -3.82
CA THR A 7 12.62 9.07 -2.75
C THR A 7 11.50 8.07 -2.97
N LEU A 8 11.81 6.78 -2.95
CA LEU A 8 10.81 5.72 -2.99
C LEU A 8 10.31 5.43 -1.57
N VAL A 9 8.99 5.38 -1.37
CA VAL A 9 8.35 5.11 -0.08
C VAL A 9 7.36 3.96 -0.22
N LEU A 10 7.47 2.97 0.65
CA LEU A 10 6.47 1.91 0.80
C LEU A 10 5.51 2.29 1.93
N ALA A 11 4.25 2.58 1.59
CA ALA A 11 3.17 2.84 2.54
C ALA A 11 2.61 1.52 3.10
N SER A 12 3.44 0.77 3.81
CA SER A 12 3.06 -0.51 4.42
C SER A 12 3.96 -0.87 5.60
N THR A 13 3.36 -1.47 6.63
CA THR A 13 4.05 -2.14 7.74
C THR A 13 4.34 -3.62 7.47
N SER A 14 3.91 -4.16 6.32
CA SER A 14 4.06 -5.59 6.02
C SER A 14 5.52 -5.99 5.79
N PRO A 15 6.07 -6.95 6.58
CA PRO A 15 7.43 -7.43 6.37
C PRO A 15 7.60 -8.10 5.00
N PHE A 16 6.57 -8.78 4.50
CA PHE A 16 6.59 -9.45 3.19
C PHE A 16 6.62 -8.46 2.03
N ARG A 17 5.85 -7.37 2.10
CA ARG A 17 5.89 -6.33 1.04
C ARG A 17 7.23 -5.61 1.03
N ARG A 18 7.81 -5.36 2.21
CA ARG A 18 9.16 -4.80 2.33
C ARG A 18 10.19 -5.72 1.67
N GLU A 19 10.17 -7.02 2.00
CA GLU A 19 11.08 -8.00 1.39
C GLU A 19 10.91 -8.08 -0.13
N LEU A 20 9.67 -8.08 -0.64
CA LEU A 20 9.39 -8.10 -2.07
C LEU A 20 9.95 -6.86 -2.77
N LEU A 21 9.73 -5.67 -2.21
CA LEU A 21 10.22 -4.42 -2.78
C LEU A 21 11.75 -4.34 -2.76
N SER A 22 12.40 -4.87 -1.71
CA SER A 22 13.86 -4.96 -1.62
C SER A 22 14.50 -5.74 -2.77
N LYS A 23 13.78 -6.65 -3.43
CA LYS A 23 14.29 -7.39 -4.61
C LYS A 23 14.57 -6.49 -5.81
N LEU A 24 14.03 -5.28 -5.85
CA LEU A 24 14.33 -4.30 -6.90
C LEU A 24 15.74 -3.67 -6.76
N GLY A 25 16.43 -3.86 -5.62
CA GLY A 25 17.75 -3.28 -5.38
C GLY A 25 17.78 -1.75 -5.26
N LEU A 26 16.61 -1.12 -5.10
CA LEU A 26 16.47 0.33 -4.93
C LEU A 26 16.41 0.71 -3.44
N PRO A 27 17.01 1.84 -3.03
CA PRO A 27 16.78 2.38 -1.69
C PRO A 27 15.34 2.87 -1.55
N PHE A 28 14.68 2.56 -0.44
CA PHE A 28 13.35 3.06 -0.12
C PHE A 28 13.16 3.23 1.40
N ALA A 29 12.22 4.10 1.77
CA ALA A 29 11.74 4.25 3.14
C ALA A 29 10.41 3.50 3.33
N THR A 30 10.02 3.22 4.57
CA THR A 30 8.70 2.65 4.90
C THR A 30 7.93 3.61 5.77
N ALA A 31 6.63 3.76 5.51
CA ALA A 31 5.71 4.53 6.33
C ALA A 31 4.47 3.69 6.66
N ALA A 32 3.97 3.84 7.88
CA ALA A 32 2.75 3.17 8.33
C ALA A 32 1.54 4.03 7.97
N PRO A 33 0.68 3.60 7.03
CA PRO A 33 -0.54 4.35 6.73
C PRO A 33 -1.55 4.20 7.87
N ASP A 34 -2.18 5.30 8.26
CA ASP A 34 -3.29 5.33 9.22
C ASP A 34 -4.61 5.49 8.45
N ILE A 35 -5.26 4.37 8.14
CA ILE A 35 -6.54 4.34 7.40
C ILE A 35 -7.48 3.29 8.00
N ASP A 36 -8.78 3.47 7.77
CA ASP A 36 -9.78 2.44 8.01
C ASP A 36 -9.78 1.44 6.84
N GLU A 37 -9.42 0.19 7.13
CA GLU A 37 -9.35 -0.89 6.14
C GLU A 37 -10.68 -1.64 5.97
N SER A 38 -11.75 -1.18 6.61
CA SER A 38 -13.07 -1.82 6.53
C SER A 38 -13.63 -1.81 5.10
N GLN A 39 -14.28 -2.91 4.73
CA GLN A 39 -14.99 -3.03 3.45
C GLN A 39 -16.26 -2.18 3.47
N LEU A 40 -16.50 -1.41 2.41
CA LEU A 40 -17.72 -0.63 2.28
C LEU A 40 -18.92 -1.53 1.93
N PRO A 41 -20.16 -1.14 2.27
CA PRO A 41 -21.35 -1.91 1.89
C PRO A 41 -21.45 -2.11 0.38
N GLY A 42 -21.52 -3.37 -0.05
CA GLY A 42 -21.62 -3.74 -1.48
C GLY A 42 -20.32 -3.54 -2.28
N GLU A 43 -19.19 -3.32 -1.61
CA GLU A 43 -17.90 -3.18 -2.28
C GLU A 43 -17.36 -4.53 -2.73
N GLU A 44 -17.16 -4.71 -4.03
CA GLU A 44 -16.54 -5.94 -4.57
C GLU A 44 -15.07 -6.07 -4.11
N PRO A 45 -14.53 -7.30 -3.95
CA PRO A 45 -13.16 -7.53 -3.48
C PRO A 45 -12.09 -6.77 -4.29
N GLU A 46 -12.26 -6.69 -5.61
CA GLU A 46 -11.33 -5.96 -6.49
C GLU A 46 -11.38 -4.44 -6.24
N SER A 47 -12.57 -3.90 -6.01
CA SER A 47 -12.77 -2.48 -5.69
C SER A 47 -12.17 -2.14 -4.32
N LEU A 48 -12.38 -3.02 -3.34
CA LEU A 48 -11.80 -2.92 -2.00
C LEU A 48 -10.27 -2.79 -2.05
N VAL A 49 -9.59 -3.76 -2.68
CA VAL A 49 -8.11 -3.73 -2.70
C VAL A 49 -7.57 -2.56 -3.51
N LYS A 50 -8.26 -2.12 -4.57
CA LYS A 50 -7.88 -0.92 -5.33
C LYS A 50 -8.00 0.35 -4.49
N ARG A 51 -9.13 0.52 -3.80
CA ARG A 51 -9.37 1.66 -2.91
C ARG A 51 -8.34 1.69 -1.79
N LEU A 52 -8.18 0.58 -1.06
CA LEU A 52 -7.26 0.50 0.07
C LEU A 52 -5.80 0.68 -0.36
N SER A 53 -5.39 0.13 -1.51
CA SER A 53 -4.04 0.38 -2.05
C SER A 53 -3.79 1.88 -2.27
N LEU A 54 -4.77 2.59 -2.83
CA LEU A 54 -4.67 4.03 -3.09
C LEU A 54 -4.70 4.85 -1.79
N GLU A 55 -5.59 4.51 -0.87
CA GLU A 55 -5.74 5.21 0.42
C GLU A 55 -4.48 5.08 1.27
N LYS A 56 -3.85 3.89 1.32
CA LYS A 56 -2.57 3.68 2.00
C LYS A 56 -1.49 4.63 1.45
N ALA A 57 -1.38 4.75 0.13
CA ALA A 57 -0.40 5.65 -0.48
C ALA A 57 -0.70 7.12 -0.17
N LYS A 58 -1.98 7.53 -0.23
CA LYS A 58 -2.41 8.90 0.06
C LYS A 58 -2.20 9.30 1.52
N ALA A 59 -2.41 8.38 2.46
CA ALA A 59 -2.33 8.64 3.90
C ALA A 59 -0.97 9.18 4.34
N VAL A 60 0.11 8.80 3.63
CA VAL A 60 1.47 9.23 3.95
C VAL A 60 1.98 10.34 3.01
N ALA A 61 1.19 10.77 2.02
CA ALA A 61 1.68 11.67 0.97
C ALA A 61 2.09 13.06 1.48
N ALA A 62 1.44 13.57 2.53
CA ALA A 62 1.76 14.86 3.13
C ALA A 62 3.17 14.89 3.74
N ASP A 63 3.63 13.77 4.30
CA ASP A 63 4.96 13.63 4.90
C ASP A 63 6.06 13.45 3.84
N TYR A 64 5.68 13.08 2.61
CA TYR A 64 6.60 12.78 1.52
C TYR A 64 6.18 13.47 0.19
N PRO A 65 6.14 14.81 0.13
CA PRO A 65 5.52 15.58 -0.97
C PRO A 65 6.20 15.44 -2.34
N GLN A 66 7.40 14.86 -2.40
CA GLN A 66 8.18 14.67 -3.63
C GLN A 66 8.58 13.20 -3.85
N ALA A 67 8.00 12.27 -3.06
CA ALA A 67 8.30 10.86 -3.16
C ALA A 67 7.43 10.14 -4.18
N LEU A 68 7.95 9.02 -4.71
CA LEU A 68 7.13 7.98 -5.30
C LEU A 68 6.63 7.07 -4.19
N ILE A 69 5.32 6.96 -4.03
CA ILE A 69 4.70 6.22 -2.92
C ILE A 69 4.00 4.98 -3.45
N ILE A 70 4.39 3.82 -2.95
CA ILE A 70 3.76 2.53 -3.25
C ILE A 70 2.81 2.17 -2.11
N GLY A 71 1.51 2.16 -2.42
CA GLY A 71 0.49 1.50 -1.61
C GLY A 71 0.08 0.17 -2.24
N SER A 72 -0.25 -0.82 -1.41
CA SER A 72 -0.71 -2.12 -1.88
C SER A 72 -1.60 -2.75 -0.82
N ASP A 73 -2.64 -3.39 -1.30
CA ASP A 73 -3.56 -4.17 -0.50
C ASP A 73 -3.91 -5.51 -1.15
N GLN A 74 -4.39 -6.47 -0.35
CA GLN A 74 -4.76 -7.80 -0.82
C GLN A 74 -5.85 -8.40 0.08
N VAL A 75 -6.76 -9.16 -0.52
CA VAL A 75 -7.75 -9.98 0.20
C VAL A 75 -7.80 -11.37 -0.40
N ALA A 76 -8.19 -12.36 0.41
CA ALA A 76 -8.58 -13.67 -0.07
C ALA A 76 -10.08 -13.67 -0.34
N CYS A 77 -10.53 -14.29 -1.43
CA CYS A 77 -11.95 -14.42 -1.73
C CYS A 77 -12.32 -15.75 -2.40
N VAL A 78 -13.55 -16.20 -2.19
CA VAL A 78 -14.18 -17.33 -2.89
C VAL A 78 -15.55 -16.86 -3.35
N ASP A 79 -15.88 -17.03 -4.62
CA ASP A 79 -17.15 -16.59 -5.22
C ASP A 79 -17.51 -15.12 -4.86
N ASN A 80 -16.51 -14.22 -4.99
CA ASN A 80 -16.57 -12.79 -4.62
C ASN A 80 -16.80 -12.47 -3.13
N GLN A 81 -16.79 -13.46 -2.25
CA GLN A 81 -16.88 -13.22 -0.80
C GLN A 81 -15.48 -13.12 -0.20
N VAL A 82 -15.21 -11.99 0.46
CA VAL A 82 -13.93 -11.78 1.17
C VAL A 82 -13.86 -12.72 2.37
N LEU A 83 -12.76 -13.47 2.47
CA LEU A 83 -12.44 -14.31 3.61
C LEU A 83 -11.68 -13.49 4.65
N GLY A 84 -12.21 -13.48 5.88
CA GLY A 84 -11.51 -12.92 7.03
C GLY A 84 -10.28 -13.74 7.42
N LYS A 85 -9.44 -13.18 8.30
CA LYS A 85 -8.40 -13.96 8.98
C LYS A 85 -9.08 -15.03 9.86
N PRO A 86 -8.51 -16.25 9.97
CA PRO A 86 -9.00 -17.26 10.90
C PRO A 86 -8.93 -16.78 12.35
#